data_AF-A0A2G9ZAW4-F1
#
_entry.id   AF-A0A2G9ZAW4-F1
#
_cell.length_a   1.000
_cell.length_b   1.000
_cell.length_c   1.000
_cell.angle_alpha   90.00
_cell.angle_beta   90.00
_cell.angle_gamma   90.00
#
_symmetry.space_group_name_H-M   'P 1'
#
loop_
_entity.id
_entity.type
_entity.pdbx_description
1 polymer ?
#
loop_
_entity_poly.entity_id
_entity_poly.type
_entity_poly.pdbx_seq_one_letter_code
_entity_poly.pdbx_strand_id
1 'polypeptide(L)' 'MTVKSTREYLSDCIALIETVKDNQILHGLGKLISEKEKTWARNNLKKDTIFLLKNYQSVLK' A
#
# COMPACT_ATOMS: atom_id res chain seq x y z
N MET A 1 22.99 10.98 11.54
CA MET A 1 21.75 10.50 10.87
C MET A 1 20.62 10.70 11.87
N THR A 2 19.62 11.52 11.55
CA THR A 2 18.44 11.70 12.41
C THR A 2 17.49 10.52 12.22
N VAL A 3 16.98 9.98 13.32
CA VAL A 3 15.96 8.92 13.29
C VAL A 3 14.63 9.55 12.90
N LYS A 4 14.03 9.07 11.80
CA LYS A 4 12.69 9.51 11.37
C LYS A 4 11.65 9.11 12.41
N SER A 5 10.70 9.98 12.63
CA SER A 5 9.48 9.68 13.39
C SER A 5 8.63 8.64 12.66
N THR A 6 7.75 7.96 13.40
CA THR A 6 6.77 7.03 12.82
C THR A 6 5.91 7.73 11.76
N ARG A 7 5.54 9.00 11.97
CA ARG A 7 4.75 9.79 11.02
C ARG A 7 5.48 9.98 9.70
N GLU A 8 6.78 10.28 9.74
CA GLU A 8 7.60 10.45 8.53
C GLU A 8 7.78 9.12 7.79
N TYR A 9 8.02 8.02 8.51
CA TYR A 9 8.08 6.69 7.90
C TYR A 9 6.77 6.29 7.21
N LEU A 10 5.62 6.59 7.82
CA LEU A 10 4.32 6.31 7.20
C LEU A 10 4.11 7.13 5.92
N SER A 11 4.53 8.40 5.92
CA SER A 11 4.52 9.24 4.72
C SER A 11 5.37 8.66 3.60
N ASP A 12 6.58 8.17 3.92
CA ASP A 12 7.44 7.51 2.94
C ASP A 12 6.83 6.22 2.39
N CYS A 13 6.22 5.40 3.25
CA CYS A 13 5.52 4.18 2.82
C CYS A 13 4.34 4.50 1.88
N ILE A 14 3.54 5.52 2.20
CA ILE A 14 2.43 5.96 1.35
C ILE A 14 2.97 6.41 -0.01
N ALA A 15 4.00 7.26 -0.02
CA ALA A 15 4.62 7.74 -1.25
C ALA A 15 5.17 6.58 -2.10
N LEU A 16 5.84 5.61 -1.47
CA LEU A 16 6.33 4.42 -2.15
C LEU A 16 5.19 3.63 -2.80
N ILE A 17 4.12 3.36 -2.06
CA ILE A 17 2.96 2.61 -2.57
C ILE A 17 2.27 3.36 -3.71
N GLU A 18 2.19 4.69 -3.66
CA GLU A 18 1.65 5.53 -4.73
C GLU A 18 2.40 5.36 -6.05
N THR A 19 3.70 5.06 -6.02
CA THR A 19 4.51 4.79 -7.24
C THR A 19 4.27 3.42 -7.87
N VAL A 20 3.64 2.48 -7.15
CA VAL A 20 3.36 1.13 -7.67
C VAL A 20 2.30 1.21 -8.75
N LYS A 21 2.60 0.70 -9.94
CA LYS A 21 1.65 0.65 -11.05
C LYS A 21 0.68 -0.52 -10.89
N ASP A 22 -0.56 -0.37 -11.34
CA ASP A 22 -1.59 -1.40 -11.20
C ASP A 22 -1.19 -2.72 -11.88
N ASN A 23 -0.43 -2.65 -12.98
CA ASN A 23 0.10 -3.81 -13.68
C ASN A 23 1.23 -4.54 -12.94
N GLN A 24 1.79 -3.95 -11.88
CA GLN A 24 2.83 -4.54 -11.02
C GLN A 24 2.25 -5.19 -9.75
N ILE A 25 1.02 -4.84 -9.34
CA ILE A 25 0.40 -5.33 -8.09
C ILE A 25 0.37 -6.86 -7.99
N LEU A 26 0.24 -7.56 -9.12
CA LEU A 26 0.17 -9.02 -9.16
C LEU A 26 1.45 -9.70 -9.63
N HIS A 27 2.55 -8.96 -9.76
CA HIS A 27 3.83 -9.57 -10.13
C HIS A 27 4.21 -10.64 -9.09
N GLY A 28 4.38 -11.89 -9.52
CA GLY A 28 4.60 -13.04 -8.64
C GLY A 28 3.33 -13.57 -7.94
N LEU A 29 2.53 -12.68 -7.34
CA LEU A 29 1.31 -13.02 -6.60
C LEU A 29 0.18 -13.59 -7.47
N GLY A 30 0.09 -13.16 -8.73
CA GLY A 30 -0.99 -13.55 -9.64
C GLY A 30 -1.05 -15.05 -9.95
N LYS A 31 -0.04 -15.85 -9.62
CA LYS A 31 -0.08 -17.31 -9.76
C LYS A 31 -0.62 -18.04 -8.52
N LEU A 32 -0.70 -17.34 -7.39
CA LEU A 32 -1.02 -17.92 -6.08
C LEU A 32 -2.48 -17.69 -5.65
N ILE A 33 -3.22 -16.87 -6.40
CA ILE A 33 -4.59 -16.44 -6.05
C ILE A 33 -5.55 -16.65 -7.22
N SER A 34 -6.84 -16.80 -6.91
CA SER A 34 -7.94 -16.99 -7.87
C SER A 34 -8.20 -15.73 -8.72
N GLU A 35 -8.87 -15.87 -9.86
CA GLU A 35 -9.22 -14.72 -10.72
C GLU A 35 -10.07 -13.65 -10.01
N LYS A 36 -10.94 -14.06 -9.08
CA LYS A 36 -11.71 -13.15 -8.24
C LYS A 36 -10.78 -12.29 -7.36
N GLU A 37 -9.81 -12.91 -6.72
CA GLU A 37 -8.83 -12.23 -5.86
C GLU A 37 -7.90 -11.33 -6.68
N LYS A 38 -7.49 -11.76 -7.89
CA LYS A 38 -6.72 -10.91 -8.81
C LYS A 38 -7.49 -9.65 -9.19
N THR A 39 -8.78 -9.80 -9.46
CA THR A 39 -9.66 -8.68 -9.79
C THR A 39 -9.79 -7.72 -8.61
N TRP A 40 -10.01 -8.26 -7.41
CA TRP A 40 -10.07 -7.44 -6.20
C TRP A 40 -8.75 -6.71 -5.93
N ALA A 41 -7.62 -7.41 -6.02
CA ALA A 41 -6.30 -6.87 -5.72
C ALA A 41 -5.92 -5.72 -6.66
N ARG A 42 -6.15 -5.87 -7.98
CA ARG A 42 -5.89 -4.79 -8.95
C ARG A 42 -6.71 -3.53 -8.66
N ASN A 43 -7.95 -3.70 -8.21
CA ASN A 43 -8.89 -2.59 -8.07
C ASN A 43 -8.87 -1.93 -6.67
N ASN A 44 -8.49 -2.68 -5.63
CA ASN A 44 -8.69 -2.23 -4.24
C ASN A 44 -7.41 -2.25 -3.39
N LEU A 45 -6.48 -3.18 -3.61
CA LEU A 45 -5.36 -3.40 -2.66
C LEU A 45 -4.54 -2.13 -2.40
N LYS A 46 -4.14 -1.41 -3.45
CA LYS A 46 -3.38 -0.16 -3.33
C LYS A 46 -4.17 0.92 -2.58
N LYS A 47 -5.43 1.13 -2.98
CA LYS A 47 -6.33 2.15 -2.40
C LYS A 47 -6.57 1.88 -0.92
N ASP A 48 -6.93 0.65 -0.57
CA ASP A 48 -7.27 0.26 0.80
C ASP A 48 -6.03 0.33 1.69
N THR A 49 -4.86 -0.08 1.18
CA THR A 49 -3.59 0.03 1.92
C THR A 49 -3.25 1.49 2.23
N ILE A 50 -3.34 2.39 1.24
CA ILE A 50 -3.09 3.83 1.45
C ILE A 50 -4.08 4.41 2.46
N PHE A 51 -5.37 4.03 2.36
CA PHE A 51 -6.40 4.48 3.30
C PHE A 51 -6.07 4.06 4.75
N LEU A 52 -5.70 2.79 4.96
CA LEU A 52 -5.32 2.28 6.28
C LEU A 52 -4.10 2.99 6.85
N LEU A 53 -3.07 3.23 6.02
CA LEU A 53 -1.88 3.97 6.45
C LEU A 53 -2.20 5.41 6.84
N LYS A 54 -3.03 6.12 6.06
CA LYS A 54 -3.50 7.47 6.39
C LYS A 54 -4.34 7.49 7.66
N ASN A 55 -5.21 6.51 7.85
CA ASN A 55 -6.01 6.37 9.07
C ASN A 55 -5.10 6.20 10.29
N TYR A 56 -4.12 5.28 10.23
CA TYR A 56 -3.16 5.11 11.31
C TYR A 56 -2.34 6.38 11.58
N GLN A 57 -1.89 7.08 10.53
CA GLN A 57 -1.18 8.34 10.65
C GLN A 57 -2.00 9.45 11.30
N SER A 58 -3.34 9.44 11.14
CA SER A 58 -4.24 10.44 11.74
C SER A 58 -4.43 10.29 13.25
N VAL A 59 -4.24 9.09 13.79
CA VAL A 59 -4.41 8.81 15.23
C VAL A 59 -3.10 8.85 16.02
N LEU A 60 -1.96 8.89 15.34
CA LEU A 60 -0.67 9.16 15.96
C LEU A 60 -0.65 10.60 16.48
N LYS A 61 -0.31 10.77 17.77
CA LYS A 61 -0.09 12.07 18.41
C LYS A 61 1.21 12.69 17.92
#